data_AF-A0AAU5DWJ8-F1
#
_entry.id   AF-A0AAU5DWJ8-F1
#
_cell.length_a   1.000
_cell.length_b   1.000
_cell.length_c   1.000
_cell.angle_alpha   90.00
_cell.angle_beta   90.00
_cell.angle_gamma   90.00
#
_symmetry.space_group_name_H-M   'P 1'
#
loop_
_entity.id
_entity.type
_entity.pdbx_description
1 polymer ?
#
loop_
_entity_poly.entity_id
_entity_poly.type
_entity_poly.pdbx_seq_one_letter_code
_entity_poly.pdbx_strand_id
1 'polypeptide(L)'
;MKNDEVADLTNFLQARIDEDEAGAQAVKPDSAEGTAGLKARVLADISAKRGVLRFVEQMQQDAEQDDFMVHRPAMIVLSATAFPLRHLVAAYASHPDFRPEWLPNEEEVEPDPKLSRSARA
;
A
#
# COMPACT_ATOMS: atom_id res chain seq x y z
N MET A 1 9.95 3.25 14.48
CA MET A 1 10.31 3.92 13.20
C MET A 1 9.66 3.26 11.99
N LYS A 2 10.05 2.06 11.51
CA LYS A 2 9.39 1.46 10.33
C LYS A 2 7.91 1.09 10.58
N ASN A 3 7.54 0.67 11.79
CA ASN A 3 6.14 0.36 12.11
C ASN A 3 5.24 1.60 12.15
N ASP A 4 5.74 2.71 12.72
CA ASP A 4 4.98 3.97 12.79
C ASP A 4 4.73 4.52 11.37
N GLU A 5 5.73 4.38 10.49
CA GLU A 5 5.58 4.73 9.07
C GLU A 5 4.54 3.85 8.36
N VAL A 6 4.57 2.53 8.55
CA VAL A 6 3.57 1.63 7.96
C VAL A 6 2.15 1.99 8.43
N ALA A 7 1.99 2.34 9.70
CA ALA A 7 0.71 2.80 10.24
C ALA A 7 0.26 4.12 9.59
N ASP A 8 1.16 5.11 9.48
CA ASP A 8 0.89 6.39 8.82
C ASP A 8 0.47 6.21 7.35
N LEU A 9 1.23 5.40 6.59
CA LEU A 9 0.94 5.08 5.19
C LEU A 9 -0.41 4.38 5.03
N THR A 10 -0.70 3.39 5.88
CA THR A 10 -1.98 2.65 5.85
C THR A 10 -3.16 3.58 6.17
N ASN A 11 -3.04 4.43 7.20
CA ASN A 11 -4.09 5.37 7.58
C ASN A 11 -4.39 6.37 6.46
N PHE A 12 -3.34 6.94 5.87
CA PHE A 12 -3.49 7.84 4.74
C PHE A 12 -4.14 7.13 3.54
N LEU A 13 -3.63 5.96 3.16
CA LEU A 13 -4.14 5.18 2.03
C LEU A 13 -5.61 4.77 2.23
N GLN A 14 -5.99 4.36 3.44
CA GLN A 14 -7.38 4.03 3.79
C GLN A 14 -8.31 5.21 3.52
N ALA A 15 -7.96 6.40 4.03
CA ALA A 15 -8.77 7.60 3.82
C ALA A 15 -8.90 7.96 2.33
N ARG A 16 -7.83 7.81 1.55
CA ARG A 16 -7.86 8.07 0.10
C ARG A 16 -8.72 7.06 -0.65
N ILE A 17 -8.67 5.79 -0.26
CA ILE A 17 -9.51 4.73 -0.83
C ILE A 17 -10.99 5.00 -0.55
N ASP A 18 -11.32 5.47 0.65
CA ASP A 18 -12.70 5.79 1.02
C ASP A 18 -13.25 6.97 0.20
N GLU A 19 -12.42 7.99 -0.06
CA GLU A 19 -12.77 9.09 -0.96
C GLU A 19 -12.94 8.65 -2.42
N ASP A 20 -12.01 7.83 -2.93
CA ASP A 20 -12.09 7.27 -4.29
C ASP A 20 -13.35 6.42 -4.45
N GLU A 21 -13.71 5.63 -3.44
CA GLU A 21 -14.93 4.83 -3.42
C GLU A 21 -16.18 5.71 -3.45
N ALA A 22 -16.25 6.73 -2.58
CA ALA A 22 -17.35 7.68 -2.57
C ALA A 22 -17.50 8.40 -3.93
N GLY A 23 -16.38 8.83 -4.51
CA GLY A 23 -16.34 9.44 -5.84
C GLY A 23 -16.83 8.50 -6.94
N ALA A 24 -16.32 7.27 -6.99
CA ALA A 24 -16.74 6.27 -7.96
C ALA A 24 -18.23 5.92 -7.83
N GLN A 25 -18.75 5.82 -6.61
CA GLN A 25 -20.16 5.56 -6.36
C GLN A 25 -21.06 6.71 -6.83
N ALA A 26 -20.65 7.96 -6.61
CA ALA A 26 -21.38 9.16 -7.01
C ALA A 26 -21.48 9.35 -8.55
N VAL A 27 -20.59 8.75 -9.33
CA VAL A 27 -20.67 8.76 -10.79
C VAL A 27 -21.95 8.05 -11.23
N LYS A 28 -22.84 8.82 -11.86
CA LYS A 28 -24.04 8.29 -12.52
C LYS A 28 -23.59 7.54 -13.79
N PRO A 29 -24.08 6.32 -14.02
CA PRO A 29 -23.87 5.66 -15.30
C PRO A 29 -24.69 6.41 -16.35
N ASP A 30 -24.07 7.34 -17.07
CA ASP A 30 -24.64 7.81 -18.33
C ASP A 30 -24.56 6.67 -19.36
N SER A 31 -25.43 6.71 -20.35
CA SER A 31 -25.62 5.68 -21.38
C SER A 31 -24.40 5.38 -22.26
N ALA A 32 -23.25 6.01 -22.00
CA ALA A 32 -21.99 5.66 -22.62
C ALA A 32 -21.41 4.41 -21.93
N GLU A 33 -21.37 3.29 -22.65
CA GLU A 33 -20.78 2.00 -22.21
C GLU A 33 -19.40 2.15 -21.56
N GLY A 34 -18.62 3.16 -21.96
CA GLY A 34 -17.30 3.45 -21.39
C GLY A 34 -17.32 3.83 -19.91
N THR A 35 -18.31 4.61 -19.45
CA THR A 35 -18.35 5.12 -18.06
C THR A 35 -18.66 4.01 -17.06
N ALA A 36 -19.56 3.09 -17.42
CA ALA A 36 -19.89 1.92 -16.60
C ALA A 36 -18.68 0.98 -16.45
N GLY A 37 -17.95 0.71 -17.54
CA GLY A 37 -16.74 -0.11 -17.52
C GLY A 37 -15.62 0.50 -16.67
N LEU A 38 -15.39 1.81 -16.80
CA LEU A 38 -14.41 2.53 -15.98
C LEU A 38 -14.78 2.50 -14.49
N LYS A 39 -16.05 2.75 -14.14
CA LYS A 39 -16.53 2.65 -12.76
C LYS A 39 -16.28 1.26 -12.17
N ALA A 40 -16.62 0.20 -12.90
CA ALA A 40 -16.37 -1.17 -12.46
C ALA A 40 -14.87 -1.45 -12.25
N ARG A 41 -14.01 -0.96 -13.14
CA ARG A 41 -12.54 -1.11 -13.00
C ARG A 41 -12.01 -0.39 -11.77
N VAL A 42 -12.45 0.84 -11.51
CA VAL A 42 -12.04 1.62 -10.33
C VAL A 42 -12.47 0.93 -9.04
N LEU A 43 -13.69 0.42 -8.97
CA LEU A 43 -14.17 -0.35 -7.80
C LEU A 43 -13.38 -1.66 -7.60
N ALA A 44 -12.95 -2.31 -8.68
CA ALA A 44 -12.08 -3.48 -8.59
C ALA A 44 -10.69 -3.12 -8.04
N ASP A 45 -10.10 -2.00 -8.47
CA ASP A 45 -8.82 -1.52 -7.93
C ASP A 45 -8.93 -1.10 -6.46
N ILE A 46 -10.03 -0.45 -6.05
CA ILE A 46 -10.35 -0.17 -4.64
C ILE A 46 -10.40 -1.47 -3.82
N SER A 47 -11.12 -2.48 -4.31
CA SER A 47 -11.22 -3.77 -3.64
C SER A 47 -9.86 -4.45 -3.47
N ALA A 48 -9.01 -4.38 -4.51
CA ALA A 48 -7.64 -4.89 -4.46
C ALA A 48 -6.79 -4.17 -3.41
N LYS A 49 -6.80 -2.83 -3.40
CA LYS A 49 -6.07 -2.02 -2.40
C LYS A 49 -6.56 -2.31 -0.97
N ARG A 50 -7.88 -2.46 -0.75
CA ARG A 50 -8.42 -2.90 0.55
C ARG A 50 -7.97 -4.29 0.95
N GLY A 51 -7.76 -5.19 -0.01
CA GLY A 51 -7.15 -6.50 0.24
C GLY A 51 -5.74 -6.39 0.81
N VAL A 52 -4.92 -5.49 0.26
CA VAL A 52 -3.58 -5.19 0.79
C VAL A 52 -3.66 -4.62 2.20
N LEU A 53 -4.56 -3.67 2.47
CA LEU A 53 -4.70 -3.08 3.81
C LEU A 53 -5.12 -4.10 4.87
N ARG A 54 -6.05 -5.03 4.56
CA ARG A 54 -6.40 -6.13 5.47
C ARG A 54 -5.21 -7.04 5.79
N PHE A 55 -4.36 -7.31 4.79
CA PHE A 55 -3.15 -8.08 5.02
C PHE A 55 -2.19 -7.35 5.97
N VAL A 56 -2.00 -6.03 5.78
CA VAL A 56 -1.15 -5.22 6.66
C VAL A 56 -1.72 -5.18 8.09
N GLU A 57 -3.03 -4.99 8.24
CA GLU A 57 -3.70 -5.00 9.54
C GLU A 57 -3.50 -6.34 10.27
N GLN A 58 -3.66 -7.47 9.58
CA GLN A 58 -3.38 -8.79 10.17
C GLN A 58 -1.93 -8.89 10.63
N MET A 59 -0.97 -8.42 9.83
CA MET A 59 0.45 -8.45 10.21
C MET A 59 0.75 -7.51 11.37
N GLN A 60 0.05 -6.39 11.51
CA GLN A 60 0.16 -5.52 12.69
C GLN A 60 -0.33 -6.25 13.94
N GLN A 61 -1.48 -6.91 13.87
CA GLN A 61 -2.01 -7.73 14.98
C GLN A 61 -1.07 -8.87 15.36
N ASP A 62 -0.50 -9.57 14.37
CA ASP A 62 0.45 -10.66 14.60
C ASP A 62 1.76 -10.14 15.20
N ALA A 63 2.18 -8.91 14.85
CA ALA A 63 3.36 -8.27 15.42
C ALA A 63 3.17 -7.84 16.89
N GLU A 64 1.94 -7.75 17.38
CA GLU A 64 1.63 -7.47 18.79
C GLU A 64 1.57 -8.74 19.66
N GLN A 65 1.63 -9.93 19.05
CA GLN A 65 1.59 -11.20 19.79
C GLN A 65 2.88 -11.45 20.58
N ASP A 66 2.76 -12.11 21.74
CA ASP A 66 3.92 -12.52 22.55
C ASP A 66 4.66 -13.74 21.96
N ASP A 67 3.99 -14.55 21.13
CA ASP A 67 4.60 -15.70 20.50
C ASP A 67 5.66 -15.25 19.47
N PHE A 68 6.92 -15.50 19.78
CA PHE A 68 8.06 -15.18 18.93
C PHE A 68 7.93 -15.74 17.51
N MET A 69 7.33 -16.92 17.34
CA MET A 69 7.16 -17.58 16.05
C MET A 69 6.09 -16.90 15.17
N VAL A 70 5.26 -16.05 15.76
CA VAL A 70 4.26 -15.22 15.08
C VAL A 70 4.78 -13.78 14.92
N HIS A 71 5.27 -13.21 16.03
CA HIS A 71 5.77 -11.84 16.10
C HIS A 71 6.91 -11.54 15.11
N ARG A 72 7.96 -12.39 15.07
CA ARG A 72 9.15 -12.09 14.26
C ARG A 72 8.86 -12.12 12.76
N PRO A 73 8.18 -13.14 12.20
CA PRO A 73 7.78 -13.11 10.81
C PRO A 73 6.92 -11.89 10.47
N ALA A 74 5.94 -11.54 11.32
CA ALA A 74 5.07 -10.39 11.10
C ALA A 74 5.85 -9.08 10.99
N MET A 75 6.81 -8.83 11.90
CA MET A 75 7.69 -7.66 11.86
C MET A 75 8.53 -7.57 10.58
N ILE A 76 9.02 -8.71 10.07
CA ILE A 76 9.77 -8.77 8.80
C ILE A 76 8.86 -8.42 7.63
N VAL A 77 7.65 -9.00 7.59
CA VAL A 77 6.66 -8.73 6.54
C VAL A 77 6.24 -7.27 6.54
N LEU A 78 5.92 -6.68 7.71
CA LEU A 78 5.58 -5.25 7.83
C LEU A 78 6.70 -4.35 7.30
N SER A 79 7.95 -4.66 7.68
CA SER A 79 9.12 -3.90 7.22
C SER A 79 9.28 -3.97 5.71
N ALA A 80 9.00 -5.13 5.09
CA ALA A 80 9.04 -5.29 3.63
C ALA A 80 7.84 -4.64 2.91
N THR A 81 6.73 -4.42 3.62
CA THR A 81 5.49 -3.87 3.06
C THR A 81 5.49 -2.33 2.98
N ALA A 82 6.40 -1.66 3.69
CA ALA A 82 6.58 -0.21 3.59
C ALA A 82 6.81 0.25 2.14
N PHE A 83 7.68 -0.44 1.39
CA PHE A 83 7.99 -0.11 0.00
C PHE A 83 6.77 -0.14 -0.95
N PRO A 84 5.99 -1.24 -1.05
CA PRO A 84 4.79 -1.25 -1.87
C PRO A 84 3.71 -0.26 -1.39
N LEU A 85 3.59 -0.01 -0.08
CA LEU A 85 2.67 1.02 0.44
C LEU A 85 3.05 2.42 -0.04
N ARG A 86 4.35 2.78 -0.04
CA ARG A 86 4.85 4.05 -0.59
C ARG A 86 4.44 4.25 -2.05
N HIS A 87 4.52 3.19 -2.87
CA HIS A 87 4.05 3.25 -4.26
C HIS A 87 2.54 3.46 -4.38
N LEU A 88 1.73 2.87 -3.50
CA LEU A 88 0.29 3.07 -3.51
C LEU A 88 -0.10 4.49 -3.07
N VAL A 89 0.55 5.05 -2.04
CA VAL A 89 0.27 6.42 -1.59
C VAL A 89 0.80 7.47 -2.56
N ALA A 90 1.84 7.18 -3.34
CA ALA A 90 2.39 8.09 -4.34
C ALA A 90 1.38 8.48 -5.44
N ALA A 91 0.34 7.66 -5.66
CA ALA A 91 -0.78 8.02 -6.53
C ALA A 91 -1.53 9.28 -6.05
N TYR A 92 -1.38 9.65 -4.78
CA TYR A 92 -2.01 10.80 -4.14
C TYR A 92 -1.00 11.90 -3.78
N ALA A 93 0.15 11.97 -4.46
CA ALA A 93 1.21 12.95 -4.17
C ALA A 93 0.77 14.43 -4.29
N SER A 94 -0.34 14.71 -4.99
CA SER A 94 -0.94 16.04 -5.09
C SER A 94 -1.88 16.40 -3.92
N HIS A 95 -2.15 15.46 -3.01
CA HIS A 95 -3.04 15.68 -1.87
C HIS A 95 -2.36 16.55 -0.80
N PRO A 96 -3.04 17.55 -0.18
CA PRO A 96 -2.44 18.43 0.83
C PRO A 96 -1.87 17.69 2.06
N ASP A 97 -2.49 16.56 2.44
CA ASP A 97 -2.04 15.75 3.58
C ASP A 97 -0.93 14.75 3.21
N PHE A 98 -0.56 14.66 1.93
CA PHE A 98 0.54 13.81 1.50
C PHE A 98 1.87 14.38 2.01
N ARG A 99 2.72 13.51 2.56
CA ARG A 99 4.05 13.90 3.00
C ARG A 99 5.12 13.49 1.97
N PRO A 100 5.96 14.41 1.46
CA PRO A 100 6.96 14.11 0.42
C PRO A 100 7.92 12.98 0.77
N GLU A 101 8.23 12.77 2.06
CA GLU A 101 9.06 11.66 2.53
C GLU A 101 8.48 10.27 2.27
N TRP A 102 7.19 10.17 1.93
CA TRP A 102 6.54 8.90 1.56
C TRP A 102 6.76 8.52 0.10
N LEU A 103 7.42 9.37 -0.70
CA LEU A 103 7.78 8.98 -2.07
C LEU A 103 8.70 7.75 -2.04
N PRO A 104 8.52 6.79 -2.95
CA PRO A 104 9.44 5.66 -3.09
C PRO A 104 10.86 6.16 -3.34
N ASN A 105 11.82 5.68 -2.55
CA ASN A 105 13.23 5.89 -2.82
C ASN A 105 13.74 4.73 -3.70
N GLU A 106 14.17 5.03 -4.93
CA GLU A 106 14.70 4.03 -5.87
C GLU A 106 15.96 3.32 -5.32
N GLU A 107 16.71 3.96 -4.41
CA GLU A 107 17.87 3.36 -3.75
C GLU A 107 17.51 2.18 -2.82
N GLU A 108 16.25 2.05 -2.39
CA GLU A 108 15.81 0.90 -1.57
C GLU A 108 15.62 -0.39 -2.37
N VAL A 109 15.51 -0.28 -3.70
CA VAL A 109 15.39 -1.42 -4.62
C VAL A 109 16.76 -1.84 -5.15
N GLU A 110 17.78 -0.97 -5.01
CA GLU A 110 19.11 -1.26 -5.50
C GLU A 110 19.66 -2.47 -4.72
N PRO A 111 19.96 -3.59 -5.41
CA PRO A 111 20.39 -4.79 -4.73
C PRO A 111 21.71 -4.51 -4.01
N ASP A 112 21.80 -4.89 -2.73
CA ASP A 112 23.03 -4.72 -1.95
C ASP A 112 24.20 -5.31 -2.77
N PRO A 113 25.21 -4.52 -3.15
CA PRO A 113 26.31 -4.99 -3.99
C PRO A 113 27.07 -6.16 -3.35
N LYS A 114 26.93 -6.38 -2.04
CA LYS A 114 27.45 -7.55 -1.32
C LYS A 114 26.61 -8.81 -1.52
N LEU A 115 25.30 -8.67 -1.74
CA LEU A 115 24.37 -9.76 -2.07
C LEU A 115 24.28 -10.01 -3.59
N SER A 116 24.68 -9.05 -4.43
CA SER A 116 24.71 -9.17 -5.90
C SER A 116 25.81 -10.10 -6.46
N ARG A 117 26.53 -10.84 -5.62
CA ARG A 117 27.54 -11.81 -6.09
C ARG A 117 27.05 -13.25 -5.96
N SER A 118 26.42 -13.75 -7.02
CA SER A 118 26.72 -15.08 -7.58
C SER A 118 26.11 -15.25 -8.97
N ALA A 119 26.58 -14.46 -9.93
CA ALA A 119 26.40 -14.77 -11.35
C ALA A 119 27.73 -14.53 -12.07
N ARG A 120 28.74 -15.33 -11.73
CA ARG A 120 29.96 -15.46 -12.56
C ARG A 120 30.42 -16.91 -12.57
N ALA A 121 30.34 -17.45 -13.80
CA ALA A 121 30.99 -18.63 -14.37
C ALA A 121 30.62 -20.00 -13.80
#